data_AF-A0AAW1L4N8-F1
#
_entry.id   AF-A0AAW1L4N8-F1
#
_cell.length_a   1.000
_cell.length_b   1.000
_cell.length_c   1.000
_cell.angle_alpha   90.00
_cell.angle_beta   90.00
_cell.angle_gamma   90.00
#
_symmetry.space_group_name_H-M   'P 1'
#
loop_
_entity.id
_entity.type
_entity.pdbx_description
1 polymer ?
#
loop_
_entity_poly.entity_id
_entity_poly.type
_entity_poly.pdbx_seq_one_letter_code
_entity_poly.pdbx_strand_id
1 'polypeptide(L)'
;MQFATINSLQNIHRNHINFIFNTLTQTNWPHYESIYTDASKSTQGVGIGIYRPSNQQQVQNTIDNKTNIGLAETIAILEAIKLIRESNLQKFLIFTDSQSTLHSIKSVGISANSHNCILEIRQIFYELHNQGFDICFIWIPGHRSIRGNEKADSLARQAAFLETPNRNYKIHSNDITS
;
A
#
# COMPACT_ATOMS: atom_id res chain seq x y z
N MET A 1 -3.93 14.30 -5.83
CA MET A 1 -3.69 12.84 -5.84
C MET A 1 -4.19 12.26 -7.12
N GLN A 2 -3.37 11.43 -7.75
CA GLN A 2 -3.76 10.65 -8.93
C GLN A 2 -4.10 9.22 -8.50
N PHE A 3 -5.18 8.66 -9.06
CA PHE A 3 -5.61 7.29 -8.81
C PHE A 3 -5.86 6.61 -10.15
N ALA A 4 -5.39 5.38 -10.30
CA ALA A 4 -5.61 4.58 -11.51
C ALA A 4 -5.95 3.13 -11.17
N THR A 5 -6.39 2.41 -12.19
CA THR A 5 -6.82 1.02 -12.08
C THR A 5 -6.42 0.30 -13.35
N ILE A 6 -5.82 -0.89 -13.24
CA ILE A 6 -5.44 -1.69 -14.41
C ILE A 6 -6.43 -2.86 -14.57
N ASN A 7 -7.67 -2.53 -14.95
CA ASN A 7 -8.78 -3.48 -15.08
C ASN A 7 -8.52 -4.63 -16.06
N SER A 8 -7.68 -4.40 -17.08
CA SER A 8 -7.34 -5.41 -18.09
C SER A 8 -6.69 -6.67 -17.50
N LEU A 9 -6.13 -6.61 -16.28
CA LEU A 9 -5.45 -7.74 -15.64
C LEU A 9 -6.39 -8.82 -15.09
N GLN A 10 -7.68 -8.51 -14.90
CA GLN A 10 -8.63 -9.42 -14.24
C GLN A 10 -8.85 -10.73 -15.02
N ASN A 11 -8.77 -10.69 -16.35
CA ASN A 11 -9.06 -11.84 -17.23
C ASN A 11 -7.81 -12.44 -17.91
N ILE A 12 -6.62 -11.98 -17.57
CA ILE A 12 -5.38 -12.45 -18.19
C ILE A 12 -4.93 -13.78 -17.59
N HIS A 13 -4.43 -14.70 -18.40
CA HIS A 13 -3.86 -15.95 -17.89
C HIS A 13 -2.58 -15.69 -17.09
N ARG A 14 -2.36 -16.41 -15.98
CA ARG A 14 -1.23 -16.20 -15.05
C ARG A 14 0.15 -16.21 -15.73
N ASN A 15 0.31 -17.00 -16.79
CA ASN A 15 1.58 -17.06 -17.53
C ASN A 15 1.95 -15.73 -18.23
N HIS A 16 0.95 -14.93 -18.61
CA HIS A 16 1.17 -13.68 -19.34
C HIS A 16 0.97 -12.43 -18.48
N ILE A 17 0.47 -12.59 -17.24
CA ILE A 17 0.06 -11.45 -16.42
C ILE A 17 1.20 -10.51 -16.09
N ASN A 18 2.37 -11.03 -15.73
CA ASN A 18 3.53 -10.19 -15.42
C ASN A 18 4.05 -9.46 -16.66
N PHE A 19 4.05 -10.12 -17.82
CA PHE A 19 4.47 -9.48 -19.06
C PHE A 19 3.54 -8.31 -19.39
N ILE A 20 2.23 -8.57 -19.45
CA ILE A 20 1.24 -7.53 -19.80
C ILE A 20 1.22 -6.42 -18.75
N PHE A 21 1.25 -6.77 -17.45
CA PHE A 21 1.32 -5.78 -16.38
C PHE A 21 2.56 -4.88 -16.51
N ASN A 22 3.74 -5.45 -16.73
CA ASN A 22 4.96 -4.66 -16.90
C ASN A 22 4.89 -3.76 -18.15
N THR A 23 4.36 -4.27 -19.27
CA THR A 23 4.17 -3.49 -20.50
C THR A 23 3.22 -2.32 -20.29
N LEU A 24 2.07 -2.55 -19.66
CA LEU A 24 1.09 -1.49 -19.36
C LEU A 24 1.68 -0.45 -18.42
N THR A 25 2.33 -0.89 -17.34
CA THR A 25 2.96 0.02 -16.38
C THR A 25 4.04 0.90 -17.04
N GLN A 26 4.91 0.32 -17.86
CA GLN A 26 5.96 1.07 -18.57
C GLN A 26 5.40 2.01 -19.65
N THR A 27 4.31 1.63 -20.31
CA THR A 27 3.68 2.43 -21.37
C THR A 27 2.94 3.63 -20.79
N ASN A 28 2.18 3.43 -19.71
CA ASN A 28 1.35 4.45 -19.08
C ASN A 28 2.14 5.36 -18.12
N TRP A 29 3.17 4.83 -17.47
CA TRP A 29 4.00 5.53 -16.47
C TRP A 29 5.49 5.31 -16.71
N PRO A 30 6.04 5.81 -17.83
CA PRO A 30 7.46 5.67 -18.12
C PRO A 30 8.30 6.40 -17.06
N HIS A 31 9.37 5.75 -16.60
CA HIS A 31 10.31 6.27 -15.59
C HIS A 31 9.73 6.46 -14.18
N TYR A 32 8.55 5.89 -13.88
CA TYR A 32 8.06 5.86 -12.50
C TYR A 32 8.65 4.65 -11.77
N GLU A 33 8.93 4.86 -10.49
CA GLU A 33 9.36 3.81 -9.59
C GLU A 33 8.17 3.09 -8.97
N SER A 34 8.20 1.76 -8.90
CA SER A 34 7.09 0.96 -8.36
C SER A 34 7.31 0.62 -6.89
N ILE A 35 6.29 0.82 -6.07
CA ILE A 35 6.21 0.34 -4.69
C ILE A 35 4.93 -0.48 -4.54
N TYR A 36 5.03 -1.66 -3.94
CA TYR A 36 3.90 -2.55 -3.67
C TYR A 36 3.66 -2.60 -2.18
N THR A 37 2.39 -2.58 -1.77
CA THR A 37 1.98 -2.62 -0.37
C THR A 37 0.92 -3.68 -0.18
N ASP A 38 0.96 -4.38 0.94
CA ASP A 38 -0.06 -5.34 1.33
C ASP A 38 -0.13 -5.46 2.87
N ALA A 39 -1.23 -5.98 3.39
CA ALA A 39 -1.39 -6.32 4.80
C ALA A 39 -1.98 -7.72 4.98
N SER A 40 -1.62 -8.37 6.08
CA SER A 40 -2.10 -9.71 6.41
C SER A 40 -2.46 -9.79 7.88
N LYS A 41 -3.53 -10.54 8.16
CA LYS A 41 -3.96 -10.87 9.53
C LYS A 41 -3.86 -12.38 9.74
N SER A 42 -3.22 -12.77 10.84
CA SER A 42 -3.09 -14.16 11.27
C SER A 42 -3.75 -14.35 12.64
N THR A 43 -3.65 -15.55 13.21
CA THR A 43 -4.04 -15.82 14.60
C THR A 43 -3.08 -15.19 15.62
N GLN A 44 -1.87 -14.84 15.22
CA GLN A 44 -0.79 -14.32 16.07
C GLN A 44 -0.75 -12.79 16.06
N GLY A 45 -1.08 -12.17 14.93
CA GLY A 45 -0.98 -10.72 14.79
C GLY A 45 -1.38 -10.20 13.43
N VAL A 46 -1.05 -8.93 13.21
CA VAL A 46 -1.29 -8.22 11.95
C VAL A 46 0.05 -7.71 11.45
N GLY A 47 0.34 -7.97 10.17
CA GLY A 47 1.57 -7.56 9.52
C GLY A 47 1.29 -6.69 8.30
N ILE A 48 2.19 -5.75 8.03
CA ILE A 48 2.23 -4.98 6.79
C ILE A 48 3.50 -5.32 6.03
N GLY A 49 3.43 -5.31 4.70
CA GLY A 49 4.53 -5.60 3.79
C GLY A 49 4.64 -4.52 2.73
N ILE A 50 5.88 -4.10 2.46
CA ILE A 50 6.19 -3.13 1.41
C ILE A 50 7.39 -3.62 0.62
N TYR A 51 7.26 -3.60 -0.71
CA TYR A 51 8.32 -4.02 -1.60
C TYR A 51 8.58 -2.98 -2.69
N ARG A 52 9.85 -2.60 -2.85
CA ARG A 52 10.34 -1.73 -3.93
C ARG A 52 11.34 -2.52 -4.79
N PRO A 53 10.99 -2.86 -6.05
CA PRO A 53 11.84 -3.73 -6.86
C PRO A 53 13.18 -3.12 -7.29
N SER A 54 13.26 -1.81 -7.59
CA SER A 54 14.48 -1.20 -8.17
C SER A 54 15.73 -1.39 -7.33
N ASN A 55 15.59 -1.34 -6.01
CA ASN A 55 16.67 -1.50 -5.03
C ASN A 55 16.46 -2.73 -4.13
N GLN A 56 15.52 -3.62 -4.49
CA GLN A 56 15.14 -4.80 -3.71
C GLN A 56 14.77 -4.50 -2.25
N GLN A 57 14.38 -3.27 -1.93
CA GLN A 57 14.03 -2.87 -0.56
C GLN A 57 12.75 -3.57 -0.12
N GLN A 58 12.83 -4.19 1.05
CA GLN A 58 11.76 -4.95 1.67
C GLN A 58 11.55 -4.39 3.07
N VAL A 59 10.33 -3.94 3.36
CA VAL A 59 9.94 -3.50 4.70
C VAL A 59 8.80 -4.39 5.15
N GLN A 60 8.91 -4.90 6.36
CA GLN A 60 7.86 -5.68 7.01
C GLN A 60 7.77 -5.24 8.46
N ASN A 61 6.57 -4.95 8.93
CA ASN A 61 6.33 -4.52 10.31
C ASN A 61 5.12 -5.25 10.87
N THR A 62 5.22 -5.66 12.13
CA THR A 62 4.08 -6.15 12.90
C THR A 62 3.41 -4.96 13.60
N ILE A 63 2.08 -4.92 13.55
CA ILE A 63 1.25 -3.90 14.20
C ILE A 63 0.29 -4.56 15.21
N ASP A 64 -0.47 -3.75 15.94
CA ASP A 64 -1.42 -4.24 16.96
C ASP A 64 -2.32 -5.34 16.38
N ASN A 65 -2.43 -6.47 17.09
CA ASN A 65 -3.25 -7.61 16.66
C ASN A 65 -4.76 -7.28 16.59
N LYS A 66 -5.19 -6.21 17.26
CA LYS A 66 -6.56 -5.69 17.21
C LYS A 66 -6.83 -4.86 15.96
N THR A 67 -5.80 -4.43 15.23
CA THR A 67 -5.98 -3.67 14.00
C THR A 67 -6.80 -4.47 12.98
N ASN A 68 -7.82 -3.84 12.42
CA ASN A 68 -8.61 -4.43 11.34
C ASN A 68 -7.81 -4.38 10.02
N ILE A 69 -8.14 -5.27 9.08
CA ILE A 69 -7.34 -5.43 7.86
C ILE A 69 -7.33 -4.14 7.01
N GLY A 70 -8.44 -3.42 6.91
CA GLY A 70 -8.50 -2.17 6.12
C GLY A 70 -7.61 -1.05 6.69
N LEU A 71 -7.52 -0.95 8.02
CA LEU A 71 -6.58 -0.04 8.66
C LEU A 71 -5.14 -0.50 8.47
N ALA A 72 -4.86 -1.80 8.50
CA ALA A 72 -3.54 -2.34 8.22
C ALA A 72 -3.07 -2.02 6.79
N GLU A 73 -3.95 -2.19 5.79
CA GLU A 73 -3.72 -1.77 4.39
C GLU A 73 -3.42 -0.27 4.30
N THR A 74 -4.18 0.54 5.03
CA THR A 74 -3.95 2.00 5.08
C THR A 74 -2.57 2.32 5.67
N ILE A 75 -2.17 1.62 6.75
CA ILE A 75 -0.85 1.80 7.37
C ILE A 75 0.26 1.36 6.41
N ALA A 76 0.09 0.28 5.65
CA ALA A 76 1.05 -0.14 4.63
C ALA A 76 1.32 0.96 3.58
N ILE A 77 0.26 1.63 3.12
CA ILE A 77 0.36 2.79 2.22
C ILE A 77 1.01 4.00 2.89
N LEU A 78 0.67 4.29 4.15
CA LEU A 78 1.27 5.38 4.92
C LEU A 78 2.79 5.22 5.02
N GLU A 79 3.24 4.02 5.37
CA GLU A 79 4.67 3.71 5.47
C GLU A 79 5.35 3.77 4.09
N ALA A 80 4.68 3.34 3.01
CA ALA A 80 5.20 3.50 1.65
C ALA A 80 5.41 4.97 1.24
N ILE A 81 4.47 5.86 1.60
CA ILE A 81 4.62 7.31 1.33
C ILE A 81 5.77 7.91 2.15
N LYS A 82 5.96 7.47 3.40
CA LYS A 82 7.12 7.90 4.21
C LYS A 82 8.45 7.48 3.58
N LEU A 83 8.52 6.28 3.00
CA LEU A 83 9.69 5.84 2.23
C LEU A 83 9.95 6.69 0.99
N ILE A 84 8.89 7.13 0.30
CA ILE A 84 9.01 8.04 -0.86
C ILE A 84 9.63 9.36 -0.44
N ARG A 85 9.21 9.92 0.70
CA ARG A 85 9.73 11.18 1.24
C ARG A 85 11.23 11.16 1.49
N GLU A 86 11.80 9.98 1.75
CA GLU A 86 13.23 9.79 1.97
C GLU A 86 14.00 9.47 0.66
N SER A 87 13.32 9.40 -0.48
CA SER A 87 13.91 9.01 -1.75
C SER A 87 14.38 10.21 -2.58
N ASN A 88 15.49 10.03 -3.29
CA ASN A 88 16.00 11.00 -4.26
C ASN A 88 15.27 11.00 -5.61
N LEU A 89 14.29 10.12 -5.82
CA LEU A 89 13.44 10.11 -7.01
C LEU A 89 12.17 10.91 -6.74
N GLN A 90 11.46 11.31 -7.80
CA GLN A 90 10.24 12.12 -7.67
C GLN A 90 8.99 11.45 -8.23
N LYS A 91 9.10 10.39 -9.03
CA LYS A 91 7.97 9.75 -9.72
C LYS A 91 7.72 8.35 -9.19
N PHE A 92 6.55 8.11 -8.60
CA PHE A 92 6.22 6.84 -7.95
C PHE A 92 4.83 6.31 -8.26
N LEU A 93 4.72 4.99 -8.34
CA LEU A 93 3.48 4.25 -8.35
C LEU A 93 3.38 3.45 -7.05
N ILE A 94 2.28 3.62 -6.31
CA ILE A 94 1.95 2.78 -5.16
C ILE A 94 0.87 1.81 -5.59
N PHE A 95 1.23 0.52 -5.68
CA PHE A 95 0.33 -0.57 -6.01
C PHE A 95 -0.22 -1.22 -4.75
N THR A 96 -1.54 -1.40 -4.72
CA THR A 96 -2.28 -2.12 -3.66
C THR A 96 -3.44 -2.87 -4.29
N ASP A 97 -3.85 -3.99 -3.70
CA ASP A 97 -5.08 -4.70 -4.07
C ASP A 97 -6.29 -4.33 -3.20
N SER A 98 -6.10 -3.47 -2.20
CA SER A 98 -7.19 -2.94 -1.36
C SER A 98 -7.91 -1.77 -2.03
N GLN A 99 -8.97 -2.10 -2.78
CA GLN A 99 -9.82 -1.09 -3.42
C GLN A 99 -10.52 -0.18 -2.38
N SER A 100 -10.91 -0.74 -1.23
CA SER A 100 -11.56 0.01 -0.15
C SER A 100 -10.62 1.06 0.45
N THR A 101 -9.34 0.73 0.66
CA THR A 101 -8.34 1.67 1.16
C THR A 101 -8.15 2.85 0.21
N LEU A 102 -8.05 2.60 -1.11
CA LEU A 102 -7.95 3.67 -2.11
C LEU A 102 -9.19 4.55 -2.15
N HIS A 103 -10.39 3.97 -2.03
CA HIS A 103 -11.62 4.75 -1.92
C HIS A 103 -11.62 5.66 -0.69
N SER A 104 -11.19 5.15 0.46
CA SER A 104 -11.08 5.92 1.70
C SER A 104 -10.10 7.08 1.58
N ILE A 105 -8.91 6.87 1.00
CA ILE A 105 -7.92 7.93 0.76
C ILE A 105 -8.45 9.00 -0.20
N LYS A 106 -9.16 8.57 -1.26
CA LYS A 106 -9.75 9.47 -2.27
C LYS A 106 -10.92 10.29 -1.71
N SER A 107 -11.67 9.75 -0.74
CA SER A 107 -12.88 10.39 -0.22
C SER A 107 -12.55 11.74 0.43
N VAL A 108 -13.17 12.83 -0.01
CA VAL A 108 -12.79 14.19 0.43
C VAL A 108 -13.33 14.54 1.82
N GLY A 109 -14.30 13.79 2.32
CA GLY A 109 -14.92 14.02 3.63
C GLY A 109 -14.04 13.57 4.80
N ILE A 110 -13.94 14.44 5.81
CA ILE A 110 -13.60 14.03 7.17
C ILE A 110 -14.88 13.40 7.72
N SER A 111 -15.07 12.09 7.53
CA SER A 111 -16.10 11.40 8.29
C SER A 111 -15.60 11.28 9.74
N ALA A 112 -16.51 11.13 10.70
CA ALA A 112 -16.13 10.83 12.09
C ALA A 112 -15.26 9.56 12.22
N ASN A 113 -15.21 8.73 11.16
CA ASN A 113 -14.43 7.49 11.05
C ASN A 113 -13.18 7.64 10.16
N SER A 114 -12.80 8.85 9.75
CA SER A 114 -11.56 9.06 9.01
C SER A 114 -10.37 8.80 9.93
N HIS A 115 -9.85 7.57 9.87
CA HIS A 115 -8.68 7.15 10.65
C HIS A 115 -7.52 8.13 10.47
N ASN A 116 -6.80 8.44 11.56
CA ASN A 116 -5.65 9.38 11.57
C ASN A 116 -4.64 9.09 10.44
N CYS A 117 -4.45 7.82 10.09
CA CYS A 117 -3.56 7.41 9.00
C CYS A 117 -3.98 7.96 7.63
N ILE A 118 -5.28 8.07 7.33
CA ILE A 118 -5.76 8.64 6.06
C ILE A 118 -5.43 10.12 5.98
N LEU A 119 -5.65 10.87 7.06
CA LEU A 119 -5.32 12.29 7.12
C LEU A 119 -3.81 12.51 6.97
N GLU A 120 -3.00 11.68 7.63
CA GLU A 120 -1.54 11.72 7.53
C GLU A 120 -1.04 11.41 6.11
N ILE A 121 -1.60 10.37 5.45
CA ILE A 121 -1.31 10.06 4.04
C ILE A 121 -1.56 11.29 3.16
N ARG A 122 -2.71 11.94 3.34
CA ARG A 122 -3.10 13.09 2.52
C ARG A 122 -2.18 14.27 2.76
N GLN A 123 -1.87 14.55 4.03
CA GLN A 123 -0.94 15.60 4.41
C GLN A 123 0.43 15.39 3.76
N ILE A 124 1.05 14.22 3.96
CA ILE A 124 2.38 13.93 3.41
C ILE A 124 2.33 13.97 1.87
N PHE A 125 1.27 13.46 1.25
CA PHE A 125 1.10 13.56 -0.20
C PHE A 125 1.11 15.02 -0.67
N TYR A 126 0.38 15.93 -0.02
CA TYR A 126 0.34 17.34 -0.43
C TYR A 126 1.69 18.03 -0.24
N GLU A 127 2.40 17.71 0.85
CA GLU A 127 3.77 18.20 1.09
C GLU A 127 4.71 17.76 -0.04
N LEU A 128 4.71 16.47 -0.40
CA LEU A 128 5.52 15.91 -1.48
C LEU A 128 5.15 16.48 -2.84
N HIS A 129 3.86 16.62 -3.13
CA HIS A 129 3.38 17.24 -4.36
C HIS A 129 3.91 18.67 -4.51
N ASN A 130 3.88 19.47 -3.44
CA ASN A 130 4.44 20.82 -3.44
C ASN A 130 5.97 20.85 -3.62
N GLN A 131 6.66 19.74 -3.31
CA GLN A 131 8.09 19.56 -3.55
C GLN A 131 8.39 18.99 -4.95
N GLY A 132 7.37 18.84 -5.81
CA GLY A 132 7.53 18.36 -7.19
C GLY A 132 7.45 16.84 -7.37
N PHE A 133 7.06 16.09 -6.33
CA PHE A 133 6.82 14.66 -6.47
C PHE A 133 5.52 14.39 -7.23
N ASP A 134 5.55 13.37 -8.08
CA ASP A 134 4.39 12.84 -8.76
C ASP A 134 4.14 11.39 -8.31
N ILE A 135 3.05 11.19 -7.56
CA ILE A 135 2.69 9.93 -6.93
C ILE A 135 1.31 9.52 -7.42
N CYS A 136 1.23 8.31 -8.00
CA CYS A 136 -0.02 7.71 -8.45
C CYS A 136 -0.33 6.46 -7.62
N PHE A 137 -1.55 6.38 -7.08
CA PHE A 137 -2.04 5.19 -6.40
C PHE A 137 -2.77 4.29 -7.40
N ILE A 138 -2.36 3.03 -7.51
CA ILE A 138 -2.88 2.11 -8.51
C ILE A 138 -3.47 0.88 -7.83
N TRP A 139 -4.74 0.63 -8.12
CA TRP A 139 -5.35 -0.65 -7.79
C TRP A 139 -4.91 -1.74 -8.77
N ILE A 140 -4.51 -2.88 -8.23
CA ILE A 140 -4.27 -4.12 -8.97
C ILE A 140 -5.09 -5.26 -8.38
N PRO A 141 -5.47 -6.27 -9.18
CA PRO A 141 -6.18 -7.42 -8.64
C PRO A 141 -5.24 -8.29 -7.78
N GLY A 142 -5.66 -8.58 -6.55
CA GLY A 142 -4.92 -9.44 -5.61
C GLY A 142 -4.89 -10.92 -6.01
N HIS A 143 -3.88 -11.65 -5.55
CA HIS A 143 -3.65 -13.09 -5.81
C HIS A 143 -3.61 -13.48 -7.30
N ARG A 144 -3.09 -12.59 -8.13
CA ARG A 144 -2.97 -12.77 -9.58
C ARG A 144 -1.55 -13.08 -10.03
N SER A 145 -0.65 -13.43 -9.11
CA SER A 145 0.75 -13.75 -9.41
C SER A 145 1.55 -12.56 -9.97
N ILE A 146 1.10 -11.33 -9.72
CA ILE A 146 1.90 -10.12 -10.00
C ILE A 146 3.06 -10.12 -9.02
N ARG A 147 4.29 -10.33 -9.52
CA ARG A 147 5.46 -10.63 -8.70
C ARG A 147 5.70 -9.62 -7.57
N GLY A 148 5.48 -8.34 -7.84
CA GLY A 148 5.62 -7.28 -6.83
C GLY A 148 4.59 -7.40 -5.70
N ASN A 149 3.33 -7.66 -6.04
CA ASN A 149 2.25 -7.84 -5.06
C ASN A 149 2.48 -9.11 -4.23
N GLU A 150 2.79 -10.24 -4.86
CA GLU A 150 3.05 -11.49 -4.15
C GLU A 150 4.23 -11.37 -3.17
N LYS A 151 5.20 -10.50 -3.48
CA LYS A 151 6.33 -10.22 -2.58
C LYS A 151 5.89 -9.35 -1.39
N ALA A 152 5.07 -8.32 -1.59
CA ALA A 152 4.50 -7.52 -0.51
C ALA A 152 3.60 -8.37 0.40
N ASP A 153 2.73 -9.19 -0.18
CA ASP A 153 1.87 -10.18 0.49
C ASP A 153 2.69 -11.16 1.35
N SER A 154 3.75 -11.72 0.77
CA SER A 154 4.67 -12.58 1.51
C SER A 154 5.31 -11.88 2.72
N LEU A 155 5.69 -10.60 2.59
CA LEU A 155 6.27 -9.82 3.70
C LEU A 155 5.23 -9.55 4.78
N ALA A 156 4.02 -9.17 4.38
CA ALA A 156 2.90 -8.93 5.29
C ALA A 156 2.55 -10.19 6.09
N ARG A 157 2.46 -11.34 5.41
CA ARG A 157 2.23 -12.64 6.06
C ARG A 157 3.33 -12.98 7.05
N GLN A 158 4.59 -12.85 6.65
CA GLN A 158 5.73 -13.12 7.54
C GLN A 158 5.64 -12.25 8.80
N ALA A 159 5.42 -10.94 8.66
CA ALA A 159 5.26 -10.04 9.79
C ALA A 159 4.05 -10.37 10.67
N ALA A 160 2.94 -10.86 10.09
CA ALA A 160 1.76 -11.26 10.85
C ALA A 160 2.00 -12.49 11.75
N PHE A 161 3.05 -13.28 11.48
CA PHE A 161 3.46 -14.41 12.33
C PHE A 161 4.59 -14.07 13.30
N LEU A 162 5.16 -12.86 13.22
CA LEU A 162 6.12 -12.38 14.23
C LEU A 162 5.36 -11.91 15.47
N GLU A 163 5.96 -12.12 16.66
CA GLU A 163 5.42 -11.53 17.88
C GLU A 163 5.43 -10.01 17.77
N THR A 164 4.32 -9.36 18.14
CA THR A 164 4.19 -7.90 18.13
C THR A 164 5.28 -7.27 19.00
N PRO A 165 6.18 -6.44 18.45
CA PRO A 165 6.97 -5.55 19.28
C PRO A 165 5.98 -4.61 19.98
N ASN A 166 6.12 -4.40 21.29
CA ASN A 166 5.36 -3.40 22.06
C ASN A 166 5.63 -1.98 21.48
N ARG A 167 4.95 -1.59 20.40
CA ARG A 167 4.94 -0.23 19.86
C ARG A 167 3.52 0.30 19.99
N ASN A 168 3.36 1.22 20.94
CA ASN A 168 2.11 1.91 21.23
C ASN A 168 1.67 2.79 20.04
N TYR A 169 1.05 2.21 19.03
CA TYR A 169 0.17 2.99 18.16
C TYR A 169 -1.02 3.43 19.02
N LYS A 170 -1.15 4.73 19.28
CA LYS A 170 -2.31 5.27 19.99
C LYS A 170 -3.55 5.12 19.10
N ILE A 171 -4.22 3.98 19.22
CA ILE A 171 -5.52 3.72 18.61
C ILE A 171 -6.56 4.40 19.50
N HIS A 172 -7.34 5.33 18.94
CA HIS A 172 -8.52 5.86 19.63
C HIS A 172 -9.67 4.86 19.49
N SER A 173 -10.46 4.72 20.56
CA SER A 173 -11.49 3.70 20.82
C SER A 173 -12.60 3.52 19.77
N ASN A 174 -12.63 4.32 18.71
CA ASN A 174 -13.67 4.24 17.67
C ASN A 174 -13.31 3.25 16.54
N ASP A 175 -12.08 2.75 16.49
CA ASP A 175 -11.61 1.83 15.43
C ASP A 175 -11.87 0.34 15.76
N ILE A 176 -12.64 0.07 16.83
CA ILE A 176 -12.83 -1.27 17.43
C ILE A 176 -14.13 -1.95 16.96
N THR A 177 -15.03 -1.27 16.25
CA THR A 177 -16.31 -1.87 15.87
C THR A 177 -16.79 -1.46 14.48
N SER A 178 -16.62 -2.35 13.50
CA SER A 178 -17.66 -3.07 12.72
C SER A 178 -17.07 -3.70 11.46
#